data_AF-A0A5C6QWK8-F1
#
_entry.id   AF-A0A5C6QWK8-F1
#
_cell.length_a   1.000
_cell.length_b   1.000
_cell.length_c   1.000
_cell.angle_alpha   90.00
_cell.angle_beta   90.00
_cell.angle_gamma   90.00
#
_symmetry.space_group_name_H-M   'P 1'
#
loop_
_entity.id
_entity.type
_entity.pdbx_description
1 polymer ?
#
loop_
_entity_poly.entity_id
_entity_poly.type
_entity_poly.pdbx_seq_one_letter_code
_entity_poly.pdbx_strand_id
1 'polypeptide(L)' 'MENFKYLRSVISRDFKTFSSIELESLFKALLIESKKYNAIGGYWDSEGHNEVDIIAVNDVDKKI' A
#
# COMPACT_ATOMS: atom_id res chain seq x y z
N MET A 1 0.63 27.20 23.34
CA MET A 1 -0.42 26.27 22.86
C MET A 1 -1.10 26.70 21.55
N GLU A 2 -0.85 27.90 21.00
CA GLU A 2 -1.56 28.37 19.79
C GLU A 2 -1.24 27.56 18.52
N ASN A 3 0.01 27.12 18.32
CA ASN A 3 0.40 26.40 17.11
C ASN A 3 -0.08 24.94 17.04
N PHE A 4 -0.61 24.39 18.13
CA PHE A 4 -1.09 23.00 18.14
C PHE A 4 -2.28 22.79 17.22
N LYS A 5 -3.22 23.75 17.18
CA LYS A 5 -4.40 23.69 16.28
C LYS A 5 -3.98 23.71 14.81
N TYR A 6 -3.04 24.60 14.48
CA TYR A 6 -2.47 24.68 13.14
C TYR A 6 -1.78 23.38 12.74
N LEU A 7 -0.86 22.88 13.58
CA LEU A 7 -0.14 21.64 13.30
C LEU A 7 -1.08 20.44 13.16
N ARG A 8 -2.09 20.33 14.03
CA ARG A 8 -3.10 19.28 13.94
C ARG A 8 -3.86 19.34 12.62
N SER A 9 -4.19 20.53 12.11
CA SER A 9 -4.88 20.67 10.82
C SER A 9 -4.04 20.20 9.64
N VAL A 10 -2.74 20.51 9.64
CA VAL A 10 -1.80 20.06 8.61
C VAL A 10 -1.65 18.54 8.66
N ILE A 11 -1.42 17.98 9.86
CA ILE A 11 -1.32 16.54 10.04
C ILE A 11 -2.62 15.87 9.57
N SER A 12 -3.79 16.33 10.01
CA SER A 12 -5.07 15.70 9.61
C SER A 12 -5.32 15.77 8.11
N ARG A 13 -4.91 16.84 7.43
CA ARG A 13 -5.02 16.97 5.96
C ARG A 13 -4.15 15.93 5.25
N ASP A 14 -2.91 15.78 5.69
CA ASP A 14 -1.90 14.99 4.99
C ASP A 14 -1.87 13.51 5.44
N PHE A 15 -2.46 13.22 6.61
CA PHE A 15 -2.41 11.89 7.23
C PHE A 15 -3.02 10.82 6.34
N LYS A 16 -4.11 11.09 5.62
CA LYS A 16 -4.75 10.11 4.75
C LYS A 16 -3.75 9.59 3.71
N THR A 17 -3.13 10.48 2.96
CA THR A 17 -2.15 10.14 1.91
C THR A 17 -0.94 9.42 2.50
N PHE A 18 -0.38 9.96 3.59
CA PHE A 18 0.73 9.32 4.30
C PHE A 18 0.37 7.90 4.73
N SER A 19 -0.75 7.73 5.43
CA SER A 19 -1.17 6.43 5.96
C SER A 19 -1.43 5.38 4.88
N SER A 20 -1.92 5.78 3.70
CA SER A 20 -2.10 4.88 2.57
C SER A 20 -0.76 4.31 2.07
N ILE A 21 0.23 5.18 1.87
CA ILE A 21 1.58 4.79 1.42
C ILE A 21 2.26 3.87 2.43
N GLU A 22 2.18 4.22 3.72
CA GLU A 22 2.80 3.42 4.78
C GLU A 22 2.11 2.06 4.95
N LEU A 23 0.78 2.01 4.83
CA LEU A 23 0.04 0.76 4.94
C LEU A 23 0.40 -0.20 3.80
N GLU A 24 0.47 0.31 2.58
CA GLU A 24 0.87 -0.48 1.42
C GLU A 24 2.31 -1.00 1.57
N SER A 25 3.23 -0.14 2.02
CA SER A 25 4.63 -0.51 2.27
C SER A 25 4.76 -1.60 3.33
N LEU A 26 4.00 -1.50 4.43
CA LEU A 26 3.96 -2.51 5.47
C LEU A 26 3.48 -3.86 4.93
N PHE A 27 2.38 -3.90 4.17
CA PHE A 27 1.86 -5.15 3.63
C PHE A 27 2.81 -5.78 2.60
N LYS A 28 3.46 -4.98 1.74
CA LYS A 28 4.51 -5.47 0.85
C LYS A 28 5.66 -6.11 1.64
N ALA A 29 6.12 -5.47 2.72
CA ALA A 29 7.16 -6.02 3.58
C ALA A 29 6.75 -7.35 4.23
N LEU A 30 5.52 -7.45 4.75
CA LEU A 30 4.98 -8.68 5.33
C LEU A 30 4.90 -9.82 4.30
N LEU A 31 4.48 -9.51 3.07
CA LEU A 31 4.40 -10.50 1.98
C LEU A 31 5.79 -10.98 1.55
N ILE A 32 6.77 -10.07 1.44
CA ILE A 32 8.17 -10.41 1.16
C ILE A 32 8.72 -11.32 2.28
N GLU A 33 8.53 -10.93 3.54
CA GLU A 33 9.04 -11.69 4.70
C GLU A 33 8.40 -13.07 4.80
N SER A 34 7.16 -13.23 4.33
CA SER A 34 6.49 -14.54 4.30
C SER A 34 7.21 -15.59 3.45
N LYS A 35 8.01 -15.17 2.45
CA LYS A 35 8.72 -16.02 1.48
C LYS A 35 7.81 -16.97 0.69
N LYS A 36 6.50 -16.66 0.62
CA LYS A 36 5.50 -17.48 -0.08
C LYS A 36 5.27 -17.09 -1.53
N TYR A 37 5.77 -15.94 -1.96
CA TYR A 37 5.47 -15.36 -3.27
C TYR A 37 6.78 -15.03 -3.98
N ASN A 38 6.82 -15.27 -5.29
CA ASN A 38 7.98 -14.96 -6.13
C ASN A 38 7.80 -13.67 -6.94
N ALA A 39 6.60 -13.10 -6.96
CA ALA A 39 6.32 -11.79 -7.54
C ALA A 39 5.32 -11.01 -6.66
N ILE A 40 5.64 -9.74 -6.38
CA ILE A 40 4.79 -8.81 -5.63
C ILE A 40 4.81 -7.48 -6.38
N GLY A 41 3.65 -6.90 -6.67
CA GLY A 41 3.52 -5.65 -7.43
C GLY A 41 2.12 -5.07 -7.36
N GLY A 42 1.87 -3.95 -8.04
CA GLY A 42 0.53 -3.38 -8.21
C GLY A 42 -0.02 -3.66 -9.60
N TYR A 43 -1.31 -3.38 -9.80
CA TYR A 43 -1.96 -3.42 -11.10
C TYR A 43 -2.76 -2.14 -11.34
N TRP A 44 -2.69 -1.68 -12.57
CA TRP A 44 -3.54 -0.63 -13.11
C TRP A 44 -4.09 -1.13 -14.44
N ASP A 45 -5.40 -0.93 -14.67
CA ASP A 45 -5.93 -1.18 -16.00
C ASP A 45 -5.40 -0.14 -17.01
N SER A 46 -5.53 -0.46 -18.31
CA SER A 46 -5.04 0.40 -19.39
C SER A 46 -5.77 1.74 -19.49
N GLU A 47 -6.97 1.83 -18.90
CA GLU A 47 -7.78 3.06 -18.91
C GLU A 47 -7.51 3.95 -17.68
N GLY A 48 -6.78 3.43 -16.69
CA GLY A 48 -6.50 4.10 -15.41
C GLY A 48 -7.69 4.15 -14.45
N HIS A 49 -8.74 3.36 -14.67
CA HIS A 49 -9.97 3.42 -13.88
C HIS A 49 -9.91 2.56 -12.62
N ASN A 50 -9.24 1.41 -12.71
CA ASN A 50 -9.14 0.46 -11.61
C ASN A 50 -7.68 0.23 -11.21
N GLU A 51 -7.46 0.25 -9.91
CA GLU A 51 -6.18 -0.03 -9.26
C GLU A 51 -6.33 -1.23 -8.32
N VAL A 52 -5.29 -2.06 -8.28
CA VAL A 52 -5.03 -2.97 -7.17
C VAL A 52 -3.64 -2.66 -6.64
N ASP A 53 -3.58 -2.08 -5.44
CA ASP A 53 -2.32 -1.59 -4.84
C ASP A 53 -1.28 -2.72 -4.67
N ILE A 54 -1.75 -3.92 -4.31
CA ILE A 54 -0.90 -5.09 -4.05
C ILE A 54 -1.50 -6.37 -4.61
N ILE A 55 -0.74 -7.01 -5.48
CA ILE A 55 -0.90 -8.37 -5.98
C ILE A 55 0.35 -9.15 -5.60
N ALA A 56 0.16 -10.34 -5.03
CA ALA A 56 1.24 -11.27 -4.71
C ALA A 56 0.97 -12.62 -5.40
N VAL A 57 1.92 -13.08 -6.21
CA VAL A 57 1.81 -14.30 -7.01
C VAL A 57 2.83 -15.33 -6.52
N ASN A 58 2.35 -16.56 -6.32
CA ASN A 58 3.17 -17.75 -6.16
C ASN A 58 3.00 -18.60 -7.44
N ASP A 59 4.02 -18.58 -8.29
CA ASP A 59 4.02 -19.27 -9.57
C ASP A 59 4.23 -20.78 -9.45
N VAL A 60 4.75 -21.26 -8.32
CA VAL A 60 5.04 -22.68 -8.06
C VAL A 60 3.77 -23.41 -7.64
N ASP A 61 3.00 -22.81 -6.73
CA ASP A 61 1.77 -23.39 -6.19
C ASP A 61 0.51 -22.94 -6.95
N LYS A 62 0.61 -22.71 -8.27
CA LYS A 62 -0.57 -22.38 -9.10
C LYS A 62 -1.60 -23.51 -9.01
N LYS A 63 -2.51 -23.41 -8.05
CA LYS A 63 -3.75 -24.18 -8.02
C LYS A 63 -4.77 -23.38 -8.81
N ILE A 64 -5.07 -23.90 -10.00
CA ILE A 64 -6.23 -23.53 -10.79
C ILE A 64 -7.48 -24.03 -10.06
#